data_AF-A0A3D0ZTZ2-F1
#
_entry.id   AF-A0A3D0ZTZ2-F1
#
_cell.length_a   1.000
_cell.length_b   1.000
_cell.length_c   1.000
_cell.angle_alpha   90.00
_cell.angle_beta   90.00
_cell.angle_gamma   90.00
#
_symmetry.space_group_name_H-M   'P 1'
#
loop_
_entity.id
_entity.type
_entity.pdbx_description
1 polymer ?
#
loop_
_entity_poly.entity_id
_entity_poly.type
_entity_poly.pdbx_seq_one_letter_code
_entity_poly.pdbx_strand_id
1 'polypeptide(L)'
;SKRKHVLPEIIEHLWQARDVAKKEGDQAGSRAIKILMNSFYGVLGTPGCRFFDPRLASSITRRGHEILCRTRDLVEENGYTVIYGDTDSLFVHMAAEAEQVASVAAQLVESLNDWWSQELACSFGIESFLELEFETHFERFFMPSIRGSLKGSKKRYAGLVSDANGDRRVVFKGLESVRSDWSTLAKEFQRT
;
A
#
# COMPACT_ATOMS: atom_id res chain seq x y z
N SER A 1 -4.54 2.43 -27.33
CA SER A 1 -3.56 1.98 -28.34
C SER A 1 -2.20 1.93 -27.65
N LYS A 2 -1.39 0.87 -27.82
CA LYS A 2 -0.04 0.77 -27.22
C LYS A 2 0.94 1.85 -27.71
N ARG A 3 0.58 2.60 -28.76
CA ARG A 3 1.42 3.63 -29.39
C ARG A 3 0.88 5.05 -29.25
N LYS A 4 -0.34 5.21 -28.73
CA LYS A 4 -1.00 6.52 -28.59
C LYS A 4 -1.71 6.57 -27.25
N HIS A 5 -1.06 7.24 -26.29
CA HIS A 5 -1.53 7.48 -24.94
C HIS A 5 -0.88 8.77 -24.43
N VAL A 6 -1.58 9.51 -23.58
CA VAL A 6 -1.07 10.78 -23.01
C VAL A 6 -0.93 10.68 -21.49
N LEU A 7 -1.86 9.99 -20.83
CA LEU A 7 -1.87 9.87 -19.39
C LEU A 7 -0.60 9.20 -18.81
N PRO A 8 -0.04 8.11 -19.38
CA PRO A 8 1.19 7.53 -18.87
C PRO A 8 2.37 8.52 -18.82
N GLU A 9 2.55 9.32 -19.89
CA GLU A 9 3.62 10.32 -19.94
C GLU A 9 3.45 11.39 -18.86
N ILE A 10 2.21 11.86 -18.62
CA ILE A 10 1.93 12.82 -17.54
C ILE A 10 2.25 12.21 -16.17
N ILE A 11 1.85 10.96 -15.93
CA ILE A 11 2.09 10.28 -14.66
C ILE A 11 3.60 10.07 -14.44
N GLU A 12 4.34 9.73 -15.49
CA GLU A 12 5.81 9.58 -15.43
C GLU A 12 6.50 10.89 -15.04
N HIS A 13 6.11 12.02 -15.66
CA HIS A 13 6.66 13.33 -15.29
C HIS A 13 6.35 13.68 -13.83
N LEU A 14 5.14 13.39 -13.36
CA LEU A 14 4.77 13.61 -11.95
C LEU A 14 5.54 12.70 -11.00
N TRP A 15 5.78 11.45 -11.39
CA TRP A 15 6.59 10.52 -10.61
C TRP A 15 8.02 11.04 -10.44
N GLN A 16 8.66 11.45 -11.53
CA GLN A 16 10.01 12.04 -11.50
C GLN A 16 10.06 13.30 -10.63
N ALA A 17 9.07 14.19 -10.76
CA ALA A 17 8.97 15.39 -9.93
C ALA A 17 8.80 15.04 -8.44
N ARG A 18 8.04 13.98 -8.13
CA ARG A 18 7.87 13.49 -6.76
C ARG A 18 9.17 12.96 -6.18
N ASP A 19 9.98 12.27 -6.98
CA ASP A 19 11.28 11.75 -6.54
C ASP A 19 12.29 12.86 -6.29
N VAL A 20 12.28 13.92 -7.11
CA VAL A 20 13.06 15.14 -6.84
C VAL A 20 12.63 15.77 -5.51
N ALA A 21 11.32 15.96 -5.29
CA ALA A 21 10.81 16.53 -4.04
C ALA A 21 11.20 15.68 -2.81
N LYS A 22 11.17 14.34 -2.93
CA LYS A 22 11.65 13.44 -1.86
C LYS A 22 13.14 13.65 -1.58
N LYS A 23 13.97 13.74 -2.61
CA LYS A 23 15.44 13.93 -2.49
C LYS A 23 15.80 15.28 -1.86
N GLU A 24 15.02 16.31 -2.14
CA GLU A 24 15.20 17.66 -1.57
C GLU A 24 14.63 17.78 -0.14
N GLY A 25 13.95 16.75 0.37
CA GLY A 25 13.30 16.77 1.68
C GLY A 25 11.98 17.55 1.73
N ASP A 26 11.43 17.94 0.57
CA ASP A 26 10.13 18.60 0.47
C ASP A 26 8.98 17.59 0.64
N GLN A 27 8.63 17.32 1.90
CA GLN A 27 7.53 16.45 2.27
C GLN A 27 6.17 16.99 1.80
N ALA A 28 5.99 18.31 1.75
CA ALA A 28 4.73 18.93 1.35
C ALA A 28 4.51 18.78 -0.16
N GLY A 29 5.53 19.08 -0.98
CA GLY A 29 5.53 18.90 -2.42
C GLY A 29 5.37 17.42 -2.80
N SER A 30 6.14 16.52 -2.20
CA SER A 30 6.02 15.08 -2.46
C SER A 30 4.61 14.55 -2.19
N ARG A 31 3.98 15.03 -1.10
CA ARG A 31 2.60 14.67 -0.75
C ARG A 31 1.58 15.28 -1.71
N ALA A 32 1.75 16.54 -2.11
CA ALA A 32 0.88 17.20 -3.06
C ALA A 32 0.89 16.49 -4.42
N ILE A 33 2.08 16.12 -4.92
CA ILE A 33 2.23 15.38 -6.17
C ILE A 33 1.59 13.99 -6.06
N LYS A 34 1.79 13.27 -4.95
CA LYS A 34 1.11 11.98 -4.70
C LYS A 34 -0.41 12.12 -4.77
N ILE A 35 -0.97 13.14 -4.13
CA ILE A 35 -2.43 13.40 -4.16
C ILE A 35 -2.89 13.71 -5.58
N LEU A 36 -2.13 14.54 -6.32
CA LEU A 36 -2.44 14.88 -7.70
C LEU A 36 -2.45 13.64 -8.60
N MET A 37 -1.43 12.78 -8.51
CA MET A 37 -1.37 11.51 -9.24
C MET A 37 -2.59 10.63 -8.95
N ASN A 38 -2.95 10.46 -7.67
CA ASN A 38 -4.12 9.68 -7.29
C ASN A 38 -5.45 10.32 -7.76
N SER A 39 -5.51 11.64 -7.86
CA SER A 39 -6.68 12.36 -8.34
C SER A 39 -6.96 12.11 -9.84
N PHE A 40 -5.94 11.84 -10.66
CA PHE A 40 -6.13 11.50 -12.07
C PHE A 40 -6.99 10.25 -12.24
N TYR A 41 -6.79 9.21 -11.43
CA TYR A 41 -7.69 8.05 -11.41
C TYR A 41 -9.11 8.45 -10.97
N GLY A 42 -9.23 9.27 -9.93
CA GLY A 42 -10.53 9.69 -9.38
C GLY A 42 -11.40 10.49 -10.36
N VAL A 43 -10.81 11.39 -11.14
CA VAL A 43 -11.56 12.19 -12.12
C VAL A 43 -12.10 11.34 -13.27
N LEU A 44 -11.41 10.27 -13.67
CA LEU A 44 -11.88 9.35 -14.72
C LEU A 44 -13.12 8.54 -14.27
N GLY A 45 -13.36 8.45 -12.96
CA GLY A 45 -14.53 7.78 -12.37
C GLY A 45 -15.70 8.69 -12.02
N THR A 46 -15.60 10.00 -12.25
CA THR A 46 -16.63 10.98 -11.84
C THR A 46 -17.35 11.56 -13.07
N PRO A 47 -18.69 11.48 -13.17
CA PRO A 47 -19.46 11.99 -14.32
C PRO A 47 -19.26 13.48 -14.64
N GLY A 48 -18.82 14.27 -13.67
CA GLY A 48 -18.51 15.69 -13.86
C GLY A 48 -17.21 15.97 -14.63
N CYS A 49 -16.37 14.96 -14.87
CA CYS A 49 -15.17 15.10 -15.69
C CYS A 49 -15.47 14.86 -17.16
N ARG A 50 -14.94 15.69 -18.06
CA ARG A 50 -15.04 15.49 -19.51
C ARG A 50 -14.47 14.15 -19.98
N PHE A 51 -13.50 13.61 -19.26
CA PHE A 51 -12.84 12.34 -19.57
C PHE A 51 -13.44 11.15 -18.78
N PHE A 52 -14.62 11.32 -18.20
CA PHE A 52 -15.32 10.25 -17.50
C PHE A 52 -15.58 9.07 -18.43
N ASP A 53 -15.12 7.91 -18.00
CA ASP A 53 -15.46 6.64 -18.62
C ASP A 53 -15.35 5.54 -17.56
N PRO A 54 -16.45 4.87 -17.19
CA PRO A 54 -16.43 3.78 -16.22
C PRO A 54 -15.38 2.71 -16.54
N ARG A 55 -15.09 2.48 -17.83
CA ARG A 55 -14.10 1.49 -18.28
C ARG A 55 -12.69 1.88 -17.86
N LEU A 56 -12.36 3.17 -17.82
CA LEU A 56 -11.03 3.64 -17.39
C LEU A 56 -10.83 3.40 -15.90
N ALA A 57 -11.78 3.88 -15.08
CA ALA A 57 -11.73 3.69 -13.64
C ALA A 57 -11.77 2.20 -13.26
N SER A 58 -12.66 1.41 -13.88
CA SER A 58 -12.79 -0.02 -13.60
C SER A 58 -11.53 -0.80 -14.00
N SER A 59 -10.86 -0.42 -15.10
CA SER A 59 -9.63 -1.09 -15.53
C SER A 59 -8.52 -0.94 -14.49
N ILE A 60 -8.38 0.26 -13.90
CA ILE A 60 -7.40 0.52 -12.85
C ILE A 60 -7.74 -0.28 -11.59
N THR A 61 -8.98 -0.20 -11.08
CA THR A 61 -9.35 -0.88 -9.83
C THR A 61 -9.34 -2.39 -9.96
N ARG A 62 -9.81 -2.92 -11.09
CA ARG A 62 -9.82 -4.37 -11.32
C ARG A 62 -8.39 -4.90 -11.42
N ARG A 63 -7.51 -4.21 -12.14
CA ARG A 63 -6.10 -4.61 -12.22
C ARG A 63 -5.42 -4.50 -10.86
N GLY A 64 -5.70 -3.47 -10.07
CA GLY A 64 -5.21 -3.37 -8.69
C GLY A 64 -5.63 -4.56 -7.82
N HIS A 65 -6.89 -5.01 -7.94
CA HIS A 65 -7.37 -6.20 -7.24
C HIS A 65 -6.67 -7.49 -7.70
N GLU A 66 -6.50 -7.66 -9.01
CA GLU A 66 -5.77 -8.78 -9.61
C GLU A 66 -4.32 -8.83 -9.11
N ILE A 67 -3.63 -7.68 -9.07
CA ILE A 67 -2.27 -7.55 -8.55
C ILE A 67 -2.23 -7.93 -7.07
N LEU A 68 -3.11 -7.35 -6.24
CA LEU A 68 -3.14 -7.64 -4.80
C LEU A 68 -3.35 -9.13 -4.51
N CYS A 69 -4.30 -9.76 -5.19
CA CYS A 69 -4.58 -11.18 -5.03
C CYS A 69 -3.42 -12.05 -5.51
N ARG A 70 -2.81 -11.72 -6.66
CA ARG A 70 -1.70 -12.52 -7.17
C ARG A 70 -0.45 -12.36 -6.32
N THR A 71 -0.14 -11.15 -5.85
CA THR A 71 0.98 -10.93 -4.91
C THR A 71 0.75 -11.68 -3.60
N ARG A 72 -0.49 -11.72 -3.07
CA ARG A 72 -0.81 -12.57 -1.91
C ARG A 72 -0.46 -14.02 -2.19
N ASP A 73 -0.92 -14.57 -3.32
CA ASP A 73 -0.68 -15.96 -3.67
C ASP A 73 0.83 -16.26 -3.77
N LEU A 74 1.60 -15.36 -4.39
CA LEU A 74 3.06 -15.49 -4.48
C LEU A 74 3.73 -15.47 -3.09
N VAL A 75 3.27 -14.61 -2.17
CA VAL A 75 3.80 -14.57 -0.80
C VAL A 75 3.49 -15.89 -0.07
N GLU A 76 2.29 -16.45 -0.27
CA GLU A 76 1.90 -17.76 0.30
C GLU A 76 2.68 -18.93 -0.32
N GLU A 77 2.93 -18.88 -1.63
CA GLU A 77 3.78 -19.84 -2.37
C GLU A 77 5.23 -19.81 -1.85
N ASN A 78 5.72 -18.67 -1.35
CA ASN A 78 7.02 -18.52 -0.69
C ASN A 78 7.04 -18.98 0.78
N GLY A 79 5.94 -19.56 1.28
CA GLY A 79 5.85 -20.14 2.62
C GLY A 79 5.50 -19.16 3.73
N TYR A 80 5.11 -17.92 3.40
CA TYR A 80 4.66 -16.93 4.37
C TYR A 80 3.14 -16.90 4.49
N THR A 81 2.62 -16.43 5.63
CA THR A 81 1.17 -16.30 5.81
C THR A 81 0.73 -14.86 5.62
N VAL A 82 -0.20 -14.59 4.71
CA VAL A 82 -0.80 -13.26 4.57
C VAL A 82 -2.01 -13.14 5.50
N ILE A 83 -1.96 -12.19 6.44
CA ILE A 83 -2.99 -12.02 7.48
C ILE A 83 -3.99 -10.90 7.15
N TYR A 84 -3.62 -9.96 6.29
CA TYR A 84 -4.48 -8.85 5.89
C TYR A 84 -3.99 -8.23 4.57
N GLY A 85 -4.87 -7.53 3.87
CA GLY A 85 -4.53 -6.75 2.69
C GLY A 85 -5.51 -5.59 2.47
N ASP A 86 -5.00 -4.44 2.03
CA ASP A 86 -5.79 -3.24 1.78
C ASP A 86 -5.28 -2.48 0.56
N THR A 87 -6.09 -2.45 -0.50
CA THR A 87 -5.87 -1.77 -1.79
C THR A 87 -4.59 -2.16 -2.52
N ASP A 88 -3.45 -1.79 -1.99
CA ASP A 88 -2.09 -1.93 -2.52
C ASP A 88 -1.09 -2.48 -1.48
N SER A 89 -1.56 -2.82 -0.28
CA SER A 89 -0.73 -3.32 0.82
C SER A 89 -1.11 -4.75 1.24
N LEU A 90 -0.11 -5.54 1.64
CA LEU A 90 -0.27 -6.86 2.24
C LEU A 90 0.45 -6.89 3.59
N PHE A 91 -0.14 -7.60 4.55
CA PHE A 91 0.41 -7.81 5.88
C PHE A 91 0.80 -9.27 5.97
N VAL A 92 2.09 -9.49 6.18
CA VAL A 92 2.70 -10.81 6.16
C VAL A 92 3.12 -11.17 7.57
N HIS A 93 2.64 -12.32 8.05
CA HIS A 93 3.08 -12.89 9.31
C HIS A 93 4.32 -13.74 9.06
N MET A 94 5.43 -13.35 9.68
CA MET A 94 6.72 -13.99 9.57
C MET A 94 7.14 -14.53 10.94
N ALA A 95 7.33 -15.84 11.05
CA ALA A 95 7.91 -16.47 12.23
C ALA A 95 9.44 -16.40 12.14
N ALA A 96 10.01 -15.21 12.30
CA ALA A 96 11.44 -14.97 12.24
C ALA A 96 11.89 -14.07 13.41
N GLU A 97 13.18 -14.18 13.76
CA GLU A 97 13.79 -13.26 14.74
C GLU A 97 13.77 -11.83 14.19
N ALA A 98 13.46 -10.86 15.04
CA ALA A 98 13.19 -9.47 14.65
C ALA A 98 14.33 -8.84 13.82
N GLU A 99 15.58 -9.21 14.09
CA GLU A 99 16.78 -8.71 13.42
C GLU A 99 16.89 -9.17 11.96
N GLN A 100 16.26 -10.30 11.61
CA GLN A 100 16.32 -10.88 10.26
C GLN A 100 15.13 -10.47 9.40
N VAL A 101 14.03 -10.02 10.00
CA VAL A 101 12.76 -9.71 9.30
C VAL A 101 12.98 -8.71 8.16
N ALA A 102 13.72 -7.63 8.40
CA ALA A 102 13.94 -6.60 7.39
C ALA A 102 14.69 -7.13 6.15
N SER A 103 15.72 -7.96 6.37
CA SER A 103 16.51 -8.56 5.28
C SER A 103 15.66 -9.55 4.47
N VAL A 104 14.94 -10.43 5.15
CA VAL A 104 14.08 -11.43 4.50
C VAL A 104 12.93 -10.74 3.75
N ALA A 105 12.34 -9.69 4.32
CA ALA A 105 11.29 -8.92 3.66
C ALA A 105 11.82 -8.18 2.42
N ALA A 106 13.04 -7.63 2.47
CA ALA A 106 13.65 -7.01 1.30
C ALA A 106 13.87 -8.02 0.16
N GLN A 107 14.38 -9.22 0.46
CA GLN A 107 14.54 -10.30 -0.53
C GLN A 107 13.19 -10.76 -1.11
N LEU A 108 12.16 -10.86 -0.27
CA LEU A 108 10.81 -11.21 -0.72
C LEU A 108 10.27 -10.14 -1.68
N VAL A 109 10.41 -8.86 -1.33
CA VAL A 109 9.99 -7.74 -2.19
C VAL A 109 10.73 -7.74 -3.53
N GLU A 110 12.05 -7.94 -3.52
CA GLU A 110 12.87 -8.03 -4.73
C GLU A 110 12.37 -9.16 -5.65
N SER A 111 12.18 -10.37 -5.10
CA SER A 111 11.70 -11.51 -5.88
C SER A 111 10.28 -11.30 -6.44
N LEU A 112 9.39 -10.61 -5.71
CA LEU A 112 8.05 -10.27 -6.20
C LEU A 112 8.09 -9.24 -7.32
N ASN A 113 8.93 -8.21 -7.22
CA ASN A 113 9.10 -7.20 -8.25
C ASN A 113 9.69 -7.81 -9.54
N ASP A 114 10.66 -8.72 -9.41
CA ASP A 114 11.22 -9.48 -10.53
C ASP A 114 10.17 -10.35 -11.20
N TRP A 115 9.36 -11.06 -10.41
CA TRP A 115 8.27 -11.88 -10.94
C TRP A 115 7.26 -11.05 -11.73
N TRP A 116 6.83 -9.90 -11.20
CA TRP A 116 5.90 -9.00 -11.91
C TRP A 116 6.50 -8.46 -13.21
N SER A 117 7.79 -8.12 -13.19
CA SER A 117 8.51 -7.67 -14.38
C SER A 117 8.52 -8.74 -15.48
N GLN A 118 8.79 -10.00 -15.10
CA GLN A 118 8.79 -11.12 -16.03
C GLN A 118 7.38 -11.46 -16.53
N GLU A 119 6.39 -11.51 -15.65
CA GLU A 119 5.00 -11.82 -16.00
C GLU A 119 4.42 -10.78 -16.96
N LEU A 120 4.63 -9.49 -16.69
CA LEU A 120 4.14 -8.42 -17.55
C LEU A 120 4.83 -8.40 -18.92
N ALA A 121 6.13 -8.71 -18.96
CA ALA A 121 6.87 -8.85 -20.21
C ALA A 121 6.40 -10.06 -21.02
N CYS A 122 6.27 -11.24 -20.40
CA CYS A 122 5.91 -12.49 -21.09
C CYS A 122 4.45 -12.52 -21.53
N SER A 123 3.51 -12.16 -20.65
CA SER A 123 2.07 -12.31 -20.91
C SER A 123 1.49 -11.13 -21.70
N PHE A 124 2.05 -9.93 -21.56
CA PHE A 124 1.48 -8.72 -22.15
C PHE A 124 2.45 -7.96 -23.06
N GLY A 125 3.75 -8.26 -23.04
CA GLY A 125 4.77 -7.53 -23.77
C GLY A 125 4.81 -6.06 -23.35
N ILE A 126 4.78 -5.80 -22.04
CA ILE A 126 4.88 -4.46 -21.45
C ILE A 126 5.95 -4.44 -20.36
N GLU A 127 6.55 -3.27 -20.18
CA GLU A 127 7.44 -2.99 -19.05
C GLU A 127 6.62 -2.89 -17.74
N SER A 128 7.19 -3.39 -16.65
CA SER A 128 6.60 -3.26 -15.32
C SER A 128 7.04 -1.95 -14.68
N PHE A 129 6.06 -1.18 -14.22
CA PHE A 129 6.25 -0.05 -13.31
C PHE A 129 5.69 -0.36 -11.92
N LEU A 130 5.43 -1.66 -11.63
CA LEU A 130 5.01 -2.10 -10.31
C LEU A 130 6.23 -2.16 -9.41
N GLU A 131 6.16 -1.46 -8.29
CA GLU A 131 7.20 -1.42 -7.28
C GLU A 131 6.56 -1.67 -5.93
N LEU A 132 6.74 -2.89 -5.42
CA LEU A 132 6.49 -3.18 -4.01
C LEU A 132 7.67 -2.65 -3.18
N GLU A 133 7.35 -2.09 -2.03
CA GLU A 133 8.32 -1.60 -1.05
C GLU A 133 8.04 -2.27 0.30
N PHE A 134 9.10 -2.57 1.05
CA PHE A 134 8.96 -2.97 2.46
C PHE A 134 8.71 -1.71 3.31
N GLU A 135 7.48 -1.54 3.81
CA GLU A 135 7.08 -0.32 4.53
C GLU A 135 7.44 -0.37 6.02
N THR A 136 7.06 -1.43 6.75
CA THR A 136 7.19 -1.47 8.22
C THR A 136 7.15 -2.90 8.74
N HIS A 137 7.94 -3.17 9.77
CA HIS A 137 7.82 -4.36 10.62
C HIS A 137 7.09 -4.01 11.93
N PHE A 138 6.05 -4.79 12.25
CA PHE A 138 5.33 -4.70 13.52
C PHE A 138 5.76 -5.85 14.44
N GLU A 139 6.41 -5.54 15.57
CA GLU A 139 6.76 -6.55 16.59
C GLU A 139 5.52 -7.20 17.19
N ARG A 140 4.46 -6.40 17.33
CA ARG A 140 3.14 -6.86 17.73
C ARG A 140 2.13 -6.23 16.81
N PHE A 141 1.19 -7.02 16.33
CA PHE A 141 0.12 -6.56 15.46
C PHE A 141 -1.23 -6.98 16.02
N PHE A 142 -2.16 -6.05 16.04
CA PHE A 142 -3.53 -6.29 16.48
C PHE A 142 -4.51 -5.73 15.44
N MET A 143 -5.35 -6.62 14.92
CA MET A 143 -6.48 -6.26 14.07
C MET A 143 -7.77 -6.74 14.76
N PRO A 144 -8.64 -5.84 15.24
CA PRO A 144 -9.91 -6.24 15.83
C PRO A 144 -10.81 -6.90 14.80
N SER A 145 -11.66 -7.81 15.25
CA SER A 145 -12.77 -8.28 14.43
C SER A 145 -13.87 -7.22 14.36
N ILE A 146 -14.73 -7.31 13.35
CA ILE A 146 -15.94 -6.50 13.27
C ILE A 146 -16.82 -6.85 14.48
N ARG A 147 -17.36 -5.84 15.17
CA ARG A 147 -18.24 -6.05 16.33
C ARG A 147 -19.41 -6.97 15.94
N GLY A 148 -19.48 -8.15 16.54
CA GLY A 148 -20.48 -9.17 16.24
C GLY A 148 -20.14 -10.12 15.09
N SER A 149 -18.89 -10.14 14.59
CA SER A 149 -18.43 -11.10 13.58
C SER A 149 -17.00 -11.57 13.87
N LEU A 150 -16.64 -12.74 13.35
CA LEU A 150 -15.27 -13.25 13.31
C LEU A 150 -14.45 -12.64 12.16
N LYS A 151 -15.08 -11.89 11.23
CA LYS A 151 -14.37 -11.23 10.14
C LYS A 151 -13.53 -10.06 10.68
N GLY A 152 -12.25 -10.00 10.28
CA GLY A 152 -11.35 -8.89 10.61
C GLY A 152 -11.90 -7.53 10.15
N SER A 153 -11.71 -6.50 10.97
CA SER A 153 -12.08 -5.14 10.61
C SER A 153 -11.12 -4.59 9.58
N LYS A 154 -11.65 -4.22 8.40
CA LYS A 154 -10.86 -3.51 7.39
C LYS A 154 -10.45 -2.12 7.91
N LYS A 155 -9.24 -1.69 7.56
CA LYS A 155 -8.66 -0.36 7.83
C LYS A 155 -8.58 0.03 9.31
N ARG A 156 -8.67 -0.93 10.23
CA ARG A 156 -8.61 -0.68 11.67
C ARG A 156 -7.60 -1.63 12.28
N TYR A 157 -6.45 -1.13 12.69
CA TYR A 157 -5.39 -1.93 13.30
C TYR A 157 -4.48 -1.08 14.18
N ALA A 158 -3.82 -1.74 15.12
CA ALA A 158 -2.75 -1.18 15.94
C ALA A 158 -1.52 -2.08 15.82
N GLY A 159 -0.33 -1.49 15.85
CA GLY A 159 0.91 -2.26 15.86
C GLY A 159 2.01 -1.57 16.64
N LEU A 160 2.87 -2.37 17.27
CA LEU A 160 4.07 -1.90 17.96
C LEU A 160 5.24 -1.92 16.98
N VAL A 161 5.91 -0.78 16.82
CA VAL A 161 7.09 -0.63 15.97
C VAL A 161 8.23 -0.15 16.84
N SER A 162 9.42 -0.71 16.63
CA SER A 162 10.65 -0.22 17.25
C SER A 162 11.40 0.67 16.28
N ASP A 163 11.88 1.80 16.79
CA ASP A 163 12.76 2.69 16.04
C ASP A 163 14.21 2.15 16.03
N ALA A 164 15.08 2.75 15.23
CA ALA A 164 16.50 2.38 15.13
C ALA A 164 17.24 2.45 16.50
N ASN A 165 16.73 3.24 17.44
CA ASN A 165 17.27 3.39 18.80
C ASN A 165 16.70 2.36 19.80
N GLY A 166 15.80 1.47 19.37
CA GLY A 166 15.12 0.51 20.25
C GLY A 166 13.89 1.08 20.98
N ASP A 167 13.56 2.35 20.75
CA ASP A 167 12.36 2.98 21.31
C ASP A 167 11.10 2.43 20.65
N ARG A 168 10.18 1.94 21.48
CA ARG A 168 8.93 1.34 21.05
C ARG A 168 7.83 2.39 20.94
N ARG A 169 7.15 2.43 19.79
CA ARG A 169 5.97 3.27 19.55
C ARG A 169 4.79 2.46 19.05
N VAL A 170 3.59 2.83 19.48
CA VAL A 170 2.35 2.21 18.98
C VAL A 170 1.80 3.04 17.82
N VAL A 171 1.61 2.39 16.68
CA VAL A 171 0.99 2.95 15.48
C VAL A 171 -0.47 2.53 15.45
N PHE A 172 -1.37 3.51 15.33
CA PHE A 172 -2.81 3.28 15.21
C PHE A 172 -3.30 3.72 13.83
N LYS A 173 -4.16 2.90 13.21
CA LYS A 173 -4.82 3.20 11.93
C LYS A 173 -6.32 2.91 12.06
N GLY A 174 -7.15 3.92 11.78
CA GLY A 174 -8.62 3.83 11.78
C GLY A 174 -9.30 3.52 13.12
N LEU A 175 -8.54 3.35 14.20
CA LEU A 175 -9.02 3.17 15.56
C LEU A 175 -9.43 4.50 16.20
N GLU A 176 -10.22 4.42 17.27
CA GLU A 176 -10.80 5.54 18.01
C GLU A 176 -9.74 6.56 18.44
N SER A 177 -8.54 6.10 18.81
CA SER A 177 -7.39 6.89 19.24
C SER A 177 -6.90 7.94 18.23
N VAL A 178 -7.19 7.75 16.93
CA VAL A 178 -6.77 8.64 15.83
C VAL A 178 -7.94 9.37 15.15
N ARG A 179 -9.17 9.19 15.64
CA ARG A 179 -10.35 9.86 15.08
C ARG A 179 -10.72 11.11 15.87
N SER A 180 -11.05 12.20 15.17
CA SER A 180 -11.40 13.47 15.81
C SER A 180 -12.76 13.44 16.52
N ASP A 181 -13.67 12.58 16.08
CA ASP A 181 -15.05 12.45 16.58
C ASP A 181 -15.17 11.67 17.90
N TRP A 182 -14.06 11.19 18.49
CA TRP A 182 -14.04 10.44 19.75
C TRP A 182 -13.55 11.27 20.94
N SER A 183 -14.09 10.95 22.13
CA SER A 183 -13.74 11.59 23.40
C SER A 183 -12.28 11.36 23.78
N THR A 184 -11.70 12.32 24.51
CA THR A 184 -10.33 12.19 25.03
C THR A 184 -10.16 10.94 25.89
N LEU A 185 -11.16 10.62 26.73
CA LEU A 185 -11.18 9.41 27.56
C LEU A 185 -11.00 8.13 26.74
N ALA A 186 -11.73 7.99 25.63
CA ALA A 186 -11.62 6.80 24.78
C ALA A 186 -10.24 6.69 24.12
N LYS A 187 -9.65 7.83 23.75
CA LYS A 187 -8.31 7.89 23.14
C LYS A 187 -7.22 7.52 24.12
N GLU A 188 -7.30 8.00 25.36
CA GLU A 188 -6.35 7.68 26.42
C GLU A 188 -6.44 6.21 26.81
N PHE A 189 -7.66 5.70 27.02
CA PHE A 189 -7.89 4.29 27.35
C PHE A 189 -7.33 3.32 26.31
N GLN A 190 -7.40 3.66 25.02
CA GLN A 190 -6.87 2.79 23.96
C GLN A 190 -5.33 2.87 23.83
N ARG A 191 -4.69 3.87 24.43
CA ARG A 191 -3.23 4.07 24.41
C ARG A 191 -2.53 3.48 25.63
N THR A 192 -3.27 3.25 26.72
CA THR A 192 -2.78 2.64 27.97
C THR A 192 -2.97 1.13 27.95
#